data_AF-A0A7D5Y916-F1
#
_entry.id   AF-A0A7D5Y916-F1
#
_cell.length_a   1.000
_cell.length_b   1.000
_cell.length_c   1.000
_cell.angle_alpha   90.00
_cell.angle_beta   90.00
_cell.angle_gamma   90.00
#
_symmetry.space_group_name_H-M   'P 1'
#
loop_
_entity.id
_entity.type
_entity.pdbx_description
1 polymer ?
#
loop_
_entity_poly.entity_id
_entity_poly.type
_entity_poly.pdbx_seq_one_letter_code
_entity_poly.pdbx_strand_id
1 'polypeptide(L)'
;MESRREVEPLSAEDAAAEELARRVVRQVAPEEGEIFDVVREAYLRDPRRLTGPGDGRDRMLGFGVEAAAALLTPLVLGISAEVVRHLALEAVSAVEVRDRLRRRLGRRQDQVRADPASGPDDAVTPRPRDALTAESKDVSASHDADAAPSGAPLDAQRMRKIVLTRCQQAGVDEGRARLIADAVVGALQTDG
;
A
#
# COMPACT_ATOMS: atom_id res chain seq x y z
N MET A 1 -39.29 -14.27 -10.12
CA MET A 1 -38.81 -14.34 -8.72
C MET A 1 -37.30 -14.22 -8.80
N GLU A 2 -36.80 -12.99 -8.80
CA GLU A 2 -35.37 -12.70 -9.00
C GLU A 2 -34.60 -13.17 -7.77
N SER A 3 -33.75 -14.18 -7.98
CA SER A 3 -32.73 -14.58 -7.00
C SER A 3 -31.82 -13.39 -6.79
N ARG A 4 -32.09 -12.66 -5.70
CA ARG A 4 -31.23 -11.63 -5.12
C ARG A 4 -29.87 -12.30 -4.89
N ARG A 5 -28.92 -12.14 -5.83
CA ARG A 5 -27.53 -12.56 -5.63
C ARG A 5 -27.07 -11.86 -4.36
N GLU A 6 -26.86 -12.64 -3.31
CA GLU A 6 -26.13 -12.19 -2.13
C GLU A 6 -24.77 -11.74 -2.67
N VAL A 7 -24.57 -10.42 -2.72
CA VAL A 7 -23.30 -9.83 -3.11
C VAL A 7 -22.37 -10.18 -1.95
N GLU A 8 -21.54 -11.20 -2.13
CA GLU A 8 -20.44 -11.48 -1.21
C GLU A 8 -19.67 -10.15 -1.06
N PRO A 9 -19.49 -9.63 0.17
CA PRO A 9 -18.74 -8.41 0.34
C PRO A 9 -17.35 -8.64 -0.24
N LEU A 10 -16.96 -7.76 -1.16
CA LEU A 10 -15.60 -7.71 -1.68
C LEU A 10 -14.65 -7.76 -0.48
N SER A 11 -13.59 -8.56 -0.59
CA SER A 11 -12.59 -8.58 0.47
C SER A 11 -12.07 -7.15 0.69
N ALA A 12 -11.60 -6.84 1.91
CA ALA A 12 -11.05 -5.52 2.18
C ALA A 12 -9.92 -5.14 1.19
N GLU A 13 -9.16 -6.13 0.71
CA GLU A 13 -8.15 -5.97 -0.33
C GLU A 13 -8.76 -5.58 -1.68
N ASP A 14 -9.85 -6.24 -2.09
CA ASP A 14 -10.53 -5.93 -3.35
C ASP A 14 -11.14 -4.52 -3.32
N ALA A 15 -11.78 -4.14 -2.21
CA ALA A 15 -12.33 -2.79 -2.05
C ALA A 15 -11.23 -1.71 -2.08
N ALA A 16 -10.09 -1.96 -1.43
CA ALA A 16 -8.94 -1.06 -1.48
C ALA A 16 -8.33 -0.97 -2.89
N ALA A 17 -8.26 -2.10 -3.61
CA ALA A 17 -7.77 -2.14 -4.99
C ALA A 17 -8.68 -1.35 -5.94
N GLU A 18 -10.01 -1.48 -5.79
CA GLU A 18 -10.97 -0.72 -6.58
C GLU A 18 -10.90 0.79 -6.31
N GLU A 19 -10.77 1.19 -5.04
CA GLU A 19 -10.64 2.60 -4.68
C GLU A 19 -9.34 3.21 -5.22
N LEU A 20 -8.23 2.48 -5.11
CA LEU A 20 -6.96 2.89 -5.72
C LEU A 20 -7.10 3.01 -7.24
N ALA A 21 -7.73 2.04 -7.89
CA ALA A 21 -7.94 2.07 -9.33
C ALA A 21 -8.80 3.26 -9.78
N ARG A 22 -9.88 3.56 -9.04
CA ARG A 22 -10.77 4.69 -9.33
C ARG A 22 -10.02 6.03 -9.27
N ARG A 23 -9.16 6.22 -8.27
CA ARG A 23 -8.34 7.44 -8.13
C ARG A 23 -7.35 7.58 -9.29
N VAL A 24 -6.64 6.51 -9.63
CA VAL A 24 -5.66 6.52 -10.73
C VAL A 24 -6.34 6.78 -12.08
N VAL A 25 -7.49 6.15 -12.37
CA VAL A 25 -8.23 6.39 -13.61
C VAL A 25 -8.72 7.83 -13.68
N ARG A 26 -9.29 8.40 -12.61
CA ARG A 26 -9.73 9.81 -12.59
C ARG A 26 -8.59 10.80 -12.85
N GLN A 27 -7.35 10.43 -12.52
CA GLN A 27 -6.17 11.26 -12.75
C GLN A 27 -5.58 11.09 -14.16
N VAL A 28 -5.50 9.86 -14.66
CA VAL A 28 -4.75 9.53 -15.89
C VAL A 28 -5.65 9.45 -17.13
N ALA A 29 -6.91 9.04 -16.97
CA ALA A 29 -7.92 8.93 -18.02
C ALA A 29 -9.28 9.39 -17.47
N PRO A 30 -9.44 10.69 -17.16
CA PRO A 30 -10.68 11.23 -16.57
C PRO A 30 -11.92 10.92 -17.40
N GLU A 31 -11.78 10.81 -18.72
CA GLU A 31 -12.81 10.39 -19.66
C GLU A 31 -13.38 8.99 -19.38
N GLU A 32 -12.58 8.09 -18.79
CA GLU A 32 -13.06 6.76 -18.40
C GLU A 32 -13.80 6.77 -17.05
N GLY A 33 -13.72 7.88 -16.29
CA GLY A 33 -14.35 7.99 -14.98
C GLY A 33 -15.87 7.78 -15.01
N GLU A 34 -16.56 8.26 -16.06
CA GLU A 34 -18.01 8.11 -16.23
C GLU A 34 -18.43 6.68 -16.57
N ILE A 35 -17.54 5.91 -17.22
CA ILE A 35 -17.78 4.52 -17.61
C ILE A 35 -17.11 3.51 -16.67
N PHE A 36 -16.41 3.98 -15.64
CA PHE A 36 -15.56 3.16 -14.77
C PHE A 36 -16.31 1.97 -14.19
N ASP A 37 -17.52 2.19 -13.65
CA ASP A 37 -18.31 1.12 -13.04
C ASP A 37 -18.75 0.07 -14.07
N VAL A 38 -19.08 0.48 -15.29
CA VAL A 38 -19.44 -0.43 -16.38
C VAL A 38 -18.24 -1.29 -16.80
N VAL A 39 -17.07 -0.68 -16.94
CA VAL A 39 -15.84 -1.38 -17.32
C VAL A 39 -15.34 -2.28 -16.19
N ARG A 40 -15.42 -1.82 -14.94
CA ARG A 40 -15.14 -2.61 -13.73
C ARG A 40 -16.00 -3.87 -13.69
N GLU A 41 -17.31 -3.75 -13.85
CA GLU A 41 -18.23 -4.89 -13.84
C GLU A 41 -17.94 -5.89 -14.98
N ALA A 42 -17.51 -5.39 -16.14
CA ALA A 42 -17.05 -6.24 -17.24
C ALA A 42 -15.73 -6.96 -16.90
N TYR A 43 -14.78 -6.26 -16.28
CA TYR A 43 -13.50 -6.80 -15.82
C TYR A 43 -13.67 -7.88 -14.77
N LEU A 44 -14.49 -7.63 -13.74
CA LEU A 44 -14.74 -8.58 -12.66
C LEU A 44 -15.36 -9.90 -13.18
N ARG A 45 -16.15 -9.83 -14.26
CA ARG A 45 -16.73 -11.00 -14.90
C ARG A 45 -15.71 -11.85 -15.66
N ASP A 46 -14.77 -11.20 -16.35
CA ASP A 46 -13.70 -11.89 -17.08
C ASP A 46 -12.43 -11.01 -17.20
N PRO A 47 -11.50 -11.11 -16.23
CA PRO A 47 -10.29 -10.30 -16.23
C PRO A 47 -9.40 -10.53 -17.45
N ARG A 48 -9.32 -11.78 -17.93
CA ARG A 48 -8.40 -12.17 -19.00
C ARG A 48 -8.84 -11.64 -20.35
N ARG A 49 -10.15 -11.50 -20.56
CA ARG A 49 -10.71 -10.94 -21.78
C ARG A 49 -10.36 -9.48 -21.99
N LEU A 50 -10.16 -8.71 -20.92
CA LEU A 50 -9.87 -7.27 -21.01
C LEU A 50 -8.39 -6.92 -20.82
N THR A 51 -7.57 -7.85 -20.33
CA THR A 51 -6.11 -7.62 -20.13
C THR A 51 -5.23 -8.56 -20.94
N GLY A 52 -5.81 -9.48 -21.71
CA GLY A 52 -5.07 -10.42 -22.56
C GLY A 52 -4.69 -9.81 -23.90
N PRO A 53 -3.59 -10.28 -24.54
CA PRO A 53 -3.29 -9.92 -25.92
C PRO A 53 -4.39 -10.50 -26.82
N GLY A 54 -5.23 -9.62 -27.37
CA GLY A 54 -6.36 -10.01 -28.22
C GLY A 54 -5.90 -10.93 -29.36
N ASP A 55 -6.54 -12.08 -29.46
CA ASP A 55 -6.39 -12.99 -30.59
C ASP A 55 -6.81 -12.25 -31.86
N GLY A 56 -5.82 -12.04 -32.74
CA GLY A 56 -5.95 -11.14 -33.89
C GLY A 56 -6.95 -11.54 -34.97
N ARG A 57 -7.83 -12.51 -34.71
CA ARG A 57 -8.87 -12.97 -35.63
C ARG A 57 -10.14 -12.12 -35.57
N ASP A 58 -10.34 -11.36 -34.50
CA ASP A 58 -11.39 -10.33 -34.41
C ASP A 58 -10.93 -8.93 -34.86
N ARG A 59 -9.71 -8.81 -35.43
CA ARG A 59 -9.19 -7.55 -36.02
C ARG A 59 -9.84 -7.15 -37.35
N MET A 60 -10.80 -7.91 -37.85
CA MET A 60 -11.42 -7.68 -39.16
C MET A 60 -12.87 -7.19 -39.08
N LEU A 61 -13.24 -6.37 -38.09
CA LEU A 61 -14.38 -5.46 -38.18
C LEU A 61 -14.05 -4.17 -37.40
N GLY A 62 -13.35 -3.26 -38.08
CA GLY A 62 -12.96 -1.94 -37.57
C GLY A 62 -14.14 -0.99 -37.41
N PHE A 63 -14.92 -1.17 -36.34
CA PHE A 63 -15.76 -0.16 -35.73
C PHE A 63 -15.88 -0.45 -34.21
N GLY A 64 -15.16 0.34 -33.40
CA GLY A 64 -15.45 0.49 -31.96
C GLY A 64 -14.83 -0.50 -30.97
N VAL A 65 -14.21 -1.60 -31.39
CA VAL A 65 -13.63 -2.61 -30.46
C VAL A 65 -12.13 -2.44 -30.19
N GLU A 66 -11.42 -1.63 -30.99
CA GLU A 66 -10.06 -1.18 -30.67
C GLU A 66 -10.02 -0.34 -29.38
N ALA A 67 -11.16 0.21 -28.96
CA ALA A 67 -11.29 0.95 -27.72
C ALA A 67 -11.08 0.06 -26.48
N ALA A 68 -11.46 -1.22 -26.49
CA ALA A 68 -11.32 -2.08 -25.31
C ALA A 68 -9.86 -2.46 -25.00
N ALA A 69 -8.98 -2.49 -26.01
CA ALA A 69 -7.54 -2.56 -25.84
C ALA A 69 -6.90 -1.18 -25.53
N ALA A 70 -7.68 -0.10 -25.61
CA ALA A 70 -7.29 1.27 -25.26
C ALA A 70 -7.78 1.72 -23.86
N LEU A 71 -8.71 0.97 -23.24
CA LEU A 71 -9.24 1.29 -21.92
C LEU A 71 -8.16 1.06 -20.85
N LEU A 72 -7.88 2.11 -20.09
CA LEU A 72 -6.96 2.10 -18.97
C LEU A 72 -7.53 1.36 -17.77
N THR A 73 -8.85 1.42 -17.57
CA THR A 73 -9.53 0.90 -16.38
C THR A 73 -9.22 -0.59 -16.09
N PRO A 74 -9.32 -1.54 -17.03
CA PRO A 74 -9.03 -2.96 -16.76
C PRO A 74 -7.56 -3.20 -16.37
N LEU A 75 -6.64 -2.47 -17.00
CA LEU A 75 -5.22 -2.53 -16.68
C LEU A 75 -4.97 -2.03 -15.26
N VAL A 76 -5.51 -0.86 -14.92
CA VAL A 76 -5.31 -0.24 -13.60
C VAL A 76 -5.97 -1.05 -12.50
N LEU A 77 -7.14 -1.66 -12.72
CA LEU A 77 -7.75 -2.60 -11.76
C LEU A 77 -6.81 -3.77 -11.45
N GLY A 78 -6.19 -4.36 -12.47
CA GLY A 78 -5.22 -5.44 -12.29
C GLY A 78 -3.96 -5.00 -11.54
N ILE A 79 -3.42 -3.82 -11.88
CA ILE A 79 -2.26 -3.23 -11.19
C ILE A 79 -2.60 -2.95 -9.73
N SER A 80 -3.72 -2.30 -9.45
CA SER A 80 -4.13 -1.95 -8.09
C SER A 80 -4.33 -3.18 -7.21
N ALA A 81 -4.91 -4.26 -7.75
CA ALA A 81 -5.04 -5.53 -7.02
C ALA A 81 -3.69 -6.16 -6.68
N GLU A 82 -2.70 -6.05 -7.56
CA GLU A 82 -1.33 -6.52 -7.31
C GLU A 82 -0.63 -5.65 -6.25
N VAL A 83 -0.75 -4.33 -6.37
CA VAL A 83 -0.21 -3.36 -5.40
C VAL A 83 -0.75 -3.60 -4.00
N VAL A 84 -2.08 -3.68 -3.84
CA VAL A 84 -2.71 -3.88 -2.53
C VAL A 84 -2.31 -5.23 -1.94
N ARG A 85 -2.25 -6.29 -2.75
CA ARG A 85 -1.77 -7.60 -2.31
C ARG A 85 -0.32 -7.55 -1.83
N HIS A 86 0.55 -6.82 -2.52
CA HIS A 86 1.92 -6.64 -2.09
C HIS A 86 2.02 -5.94 -0.73
N LEU A 87 1.26 -4.87 -0.54
CA LEU A 87 1.21 -4.14 0.73
C LEU A 87 0.66 -5.04 1.87
N ALA A 88 -0.37 -5.84 1.58
CA ALA A 88 -0.92 -6.79 2.55
C ALA A 88 0.12 -7.85 2.97
N LEU A 89 0.87 -8.41 2.02
CA LEU A 89 1.94 -9.38 2.28
C LEU A 89 3.10 -8.77 3.08
N GLU A 90 3.47 -7.52 2.79
CA GLU A 90 4.50 -6.79 3.54
C GLU A 90 4.05 -6.52 4.98
N ALA A 91 2.79 -6.14 5.20
CA ALA A 91 2.22 -5.94 6.53
C ALA A 91 2.22 -7.22 7.38
N VAL A 92 1.81 -8.35 6.81
CA VAL A 92 1.86 -9.66 7.50
C VAL A 92 3.29 -10.05 7.86
N SER A 93 4.22 -9.89 6.92
CA SER A 93 5.63 -10.21 7.12
C SER A 93 6.26 -9.40 8.27
N ALA A 94 5.92 -8.11 8.38
CA ALA A 94 6.40 -7.25 9.47
C ALA A 94 5.92 -7.74 10.84
N VAL A 95 4.66 -8.18 10.95
CA VAL A 95 4.09 -8.74 12.19
C VAL A 95 4.80 -10.02 12.60
N GLU A 96 5.04 -10.94 11.66
CA GLU A 96 5.74 -12.19 11.93
C GLU A 96 7.18 -11.99 12.42
N VAL A 97 7.90 -11.03 11.82
CA VAL A 97 9.28 -10.67 12.24
C VAL A 97 9.27 -10.15 13.67
N ARG A 98 8.32 -9.26 14.00
CA ARG A 98 8.16 -8.74 15.37
C ARG A 98 7.87 -9.85 16.38
N ASP A 99 6.96 -10.76 16.04
CA ASP A 99 6.60 -11.88 16.91
C ASP A 99 7.78 -12.84 17.13
N ARG A 100 8.55 -13.13 16.08
CA ARG A 100 9.77 -13.94 16.18
C ARG A 100 10.83 -13.29 17.06
N LEU A 101 11.02 -11.98 16.93
CA LEU A 101 11.94 -11.21 17.76
C LEU A 101 11.50 -11.22 19.23
N ARG A 102 10.21 -10.97 19.50
CA ARG A 102 9.63 -11.02 20.85
C ARG A 102 9.81 -12.39 21.51
N ARG A 103 9.59 -13.48 20.77
CA ARG A 103 9.79 -14.86 21.26
C ARG A 103 11.26 -15.13 21.61
N ARG A 104 12.22 -14.60 20.84
CA ARG A 104 13.66 -14.76 21.15
C ARG A 104 14.10 -13.93 22.36
N LEU A 105 13.58 -12.73 22.52
CA LEU A 105 13.88 -11.86 23.65
C LEU A 105 13.24 -12.35 24.96
N GLY A 106 12.01 -12.89 24.90
CA GLY A 106 11.33 -13.47 26.07
C GLY A 106 12.06 -14.67 26.69
N ARG A 107 12.79 -15.46 25.88
CA ARG A 107 13.60 -16.60 26.40
C ARG A 107 14.78 -16.19 27.28
N ARG A 108 15.28 -14.96 27.18
CA ARG A 108 16.37 -14.46 28.05
C ARG A 108 15.87 -14.05 29.44
N GLN A 109 14.61 -13.64 29.57
CA GLN A 109 14.05 -13.23 30.86
C GLN A 109 13.70 -14.42 31.76
N ASP A 110 13.27 -15.55 31.19
CA ASP A 110 13.05 -16.78 31.96
C ASP A 110 14.36 -17.42 32.47
N GLN A 111 15.49 -17.21 31.78
CA GLN A 111 16.80 -17.71 32.23
C GLN A 111 17.40 -16.90 33.38
N VAL A 112 17.03 -15.62 33.56
CA VAL A 112 17.48 -14.80 34.70
C VAL A 112 16.65 -15.05 35.96
N ARG A 113 15.43 -15.60 35.85
CA ARG A 113 14.56 -15.92 36.99
C ARG A 113 14.76 -17.33 37.56
N ALA A 114 15.58 -18.16 36.92
CA ALA A 114 15.86 -19.52 37.34
C ALA A 114 17.16 -19.67 38.17
N ASP A 115 17.56 -18.64 38.93
CA ASP A 115 18.59 -18.75 39.98
C ASP A 115 17.97 -18.42 41.35
N PRO A 116 17.67 -19.43 42.20
CA PRO A 116 17.29 -19.21 43.59
C PRO A 116 18.41 -19.66 44.55
N ALA A 117 19.26 -18.73 44.98
CA ALA A 117 19.97 -18.68 46.28
C ALA A 117 21.15 -17.69 46.15
N SER A 118 21.10 -16.48 46.71
CA SER A 118 21.38 -16.24 48.13
C SER A 118 20.98 -14.79 48.49
N GLY A 119 20.35 -14.57 49.65
CA GLY A 119 20.28 -13.24 50.31
C GLY A 119 21.11 -13.24 51.60
N PRO A 120 21.01 -12.24 52.51
CA PRO A 120 20.47 -10.86 52.43
C PRO A 120 21.45 -9.79 53.03
N ASP A 121 20.92 -8.60 53.35
CA ASP A 121 21.51 -7.39 54.02
C ASP A 121 22.41 -6.47 53.15
N ASP A 122 22.30 -5.14 53.15
CA ASP A 122 21.81 -4.24 54.20
C ASP A 122 21.36 -2.87 53.65
N ALA A 123 20.61 -2.13 54.47
CA ALA A 123 19.89 -0.89 54.17
C ALA A 123 20.75 0.37 53.92
N VAL A 124 20.15 1.42 53.32
CA VAL A 124 20.01 2.79 53.87
C VAL A 124 19.55 3.81 52.80
N THR A 125 18.48 4.53 53.09
CA THR A 125 18.12 5.87 52.55
C THR A 125 18.24 6.87 53.73
N PRO A 126 18.51 8.19 53.55
CA PRO A 126 17.55 9.12 52.92
C PRO A 126 18.12 10.39 52.20
N ARG A 127 17.22 11.07 51.48
CA ARG A 127 17.23 12.43 50.84
C ARG A 127 17.53 13.58 51.83
N PRO A 128 17.90 14.86 51.46
CA PRO A 128 17.08 15.77 50.62
C PRO A 128 17.72 16.97 49.83
N ARG A 129 16.89 17.51 48.92
CA ARG A 129 16.61 18.92 48.49
C ARG A 129 17.72 19.96 48.23
N ASP A 130 17.56 20.64 47.08
CA ASP A 130 17.67 22.09 46.78
C ASP A 130 18.17 22.23 45.32
N ALA A 131 17.77 23.16 44.44
CA ALA A 131 17.07 24.42 44.56
C ALA A 131 16.33 24.73 43.23
N LEU A 132 15.25 25.51 43.35
CA LEU A 132 14.66 26.24 42.24
C LEU A 132 15.58 27.41 41.85
N THR A 133 15.83 27.62 40.56
CA THR A 133 15.92 28.96 39.98
C THR A 133 15.22 28.97 38.63
N ALA A 134 14.23 29.86 38.53
CA ALA A 134 13.63 30.31 37.29
C ALA A 134 14.56 31.34 36.64
N GLU A 135 14.59 31.43 35.30
CA GLU A 135 14.32 32.70 34.60
C GLU A 135 14.22 32.49 33.07
N SER A 136 13.23 33.19 32.52
CA SER A 136 12.82 33.45 31.13
C SER A 136 13.96 34.11 30.30
N LYS A 137 13.96 34.34 28.96
CA LYS A 137 12.95 34.43 27.88
C LYS A 137 13.70 34.66 26.53
N ASP A 138 13.01 34.39 25.41
CA ASP A 138 13.23 34.86 24.01
C ASP A 138 14.53 34.36 23.33
N VAL A 139 14.52 33.76 22.13
CA VAL A 139 14.22 34.38 20.83
C VAL A 139 13.60 33.37 19.85
N SER A 140 12.67 33.88 19.04
CA SER A 140 11.97 33.20 17.95
C SER A 140 12.82 33.05 16.67
N ALA A 141 12.42 32.11 15.80
CA ALA A 141 12.91 31.80 14.45
C ALA A 141 14.24 31.03 14.38
N SER A 142 14.40 29.94 13.61
CA SER A 142 13.58 29.31 12.59
C SER A 142 14.25 28.00 12.17
N HIS A 143 13.42 27.06 11.69
CA HIS A 143 13.74 26.04 10.68
C HIS A 143 14.70 24.90 11.05
N ASP A 144 14.20 23.72 10.70
CA ASP A 144 14.94 22.49 10.37
C ASP A 144 15.65 21.78 11.50
N ALA A 145 14.91 20.89 12.18
CA ALA A 145 15.33 19.52 12.43
C ALA A 145 14.25 18.80 13.26
N ASP A 146 13.18 18.35 12.61
CA ASP A 146 12.51 17.14 13.07
C ASP A 146 12.63 16.09 11.96
N ALA A 147 13.83 15.52 11.90
CA ALA A 147 14.12 14.35 11.10
C ALA A 147 13.39 13.15 11.72
N ALA A 148 12.10 13.01 11.40
CA ALA A 148 11.43 11.73 11.52
C ALA A 148 12.13 10.73 10.57
N PRO A 149 12.42 9.48 11.01
CA PRO A 149 13.03 8.49 10.15
C PRO A 149 12.06 8.11 9.02
N SER A 150 12.35 8.60 7.82
CA SER A 150 11.58 8.35 6.60
C SER A 150 11.73 6.90 6.14
N GLY A 151 10.74 6.06 6.46
CA GLY A 151 10.53 4.75 5.83
C GLY A 151 9.94 4.83 4.41
N ALA A 152 9.56 6.02 3.96
CA ALA A 152 8.79 6.26 2.74
C ALA A 152 9.50 6.11 1.36
N PRO A 153 10.84 6.29 1.20
CA PRO A 153 11.43 6.32 -0.15
C PRO A 153 11.53 4.94 -0.82
N LEU A 154 11.75 3.89 -0.01
CA LEU A 154 11.97 2.53 -0.51
C LEU A 154 10.67 1.88 -0.99
N ASP A 155 9.56 2.16 -0.32
CA ASP A 155 8.25 1.61 -0.66
C ASP A 155 7.72 2.26 -1.95
N ALA A 156 7.89 3.58 -2.10
CA ALA A 156 7.51 4.29 -3.32
C ALA A 156 8.31 3.81 -4.56
N GLN A 157 9.63 3.64 -4.43
CA GLN A 157 10.47 3.19 -5.55
C GLN A 157 10.17 1.73 -5.93
N ARG A 158 9.93 0.85 -4.94
CA ARG A 158 9.49 -0.52 -5.16
C ARG A 158 8.15 -0.56 -5.88
N MET A 159 7.19 0.23 -5.41
CA MET A 159 5.86 0.29 -6.01
C MET A 159 5.91 0.77 -7.46
N ARG A 160 6.67 1.85 -7.71
CA ARG A 160 6.91 2.36 -9.06
C ARG A 160 7.47 1.27 -9.98
N LYS A 161 8.42 0.47 -9.50
CA LYS A 161 9.00 -0.65 -10.27
C LYS A 161 7.97 -1.73 -10.61
N ILE A 162 7.12 -2.11 -9.65
CA ILE A 162 6.05 -3.10 -9.84
C ILE A 162 5.10 -2.61 -10.95
N VAL A 163 4.62 -1.38 -10.83
CA VAL A 163 3.69 -0.78 -11.80
C VAL A 163 4.30 -0.72 -13.19
N LEU A 164 5.55 -0.22 -13.32
CA LEU A 164 6.24 -0.16 -14.61
C LEU A 164 6.41 -1.54 -15.25
N THR A 165 6.81 -2.54 -14.46
CA THR A 165 6.96 -3.93 -14.95
C THR A 165 5.63 -4.46 -15.48
N ARG A 166 4.53 -4.18 -14.78
CA ARG A 166 3.21 -4.65 -15.17
C ARG A 166 2.68 -3.95 -16.42
N CYS A 167 2.85 -2.63 -16.52
CA CYS A 167 2.54 -1.86 -17.72
C CYS A 167 3.29 -2.38 -18.95
N GLN A 168 4.59 -2.70 -18.80
CA GLN A 168 5.39 -3.27 -19.89
C GLN A 168 4.89 -4.65 -20.32
N GLN A 169 4.55 -5.52 -19.37
CA GLN A 169 3.97 -6.84 -19.67
C GLN A 169 2.62 -6.75 -20.39
N ALA A 170 1.86 -5.68 -20.14
CA ALA A 170 0.60 -5.39 -20.81
C ALA A 170 0.77 -4.67 -22.16
N GLY A 171 2.01 -4.39 -22.60
CA GLY A 171 2.29 -3.73 -23.87
C GLY A 171 2.03 -2.22 -23.88
N VAL A 172 1.93 -1.58 -22.70
CA VAL A 172 1.74 -0.13 -22.56
C VAL A 172 3.03 0.60 -22.96
N ASP A 173 2.88 1.71 -23.67
CA ASP A 173 4.02 2.56 -24.04
C ASP A 173 4.72 3.13 -22.80
N GLU A 174 6.02 3.40 -22.92
CA GLU A 174 6.84 3.80 -21.76
C GLU A 174 6.42 5.14 -21.15
N GLY A 175 5.93 6.08 -21.96
CA GLY A 175 5.45 7.37 -21.48
C GLY A 175 4.22 7.20 -20.59
N ARG A 176 3.22 6.47 -21.09
CA ARG A 176 1.99 6.17 -20.35
C ARG A 176 2.25 5.27 -19.13
N ALA A 177 3.16 4.31 -19.24
CA ALA A 177 3.57 3.47 -18.11
C ALA A 177 4.13 4.30 -16.94
N ARG A 178 4.94 5.33 -17.24
CA ARG A 178 5.46 6.27 -16.22
C ARG A 178 4.34 7.08 -15.58
N LEU A 179 3.41 7.62 -16.38
CA LEU A 179 2.25 8.37 -15.87
C LEU A 179 1.39 7.52 -14.91
N ILE A 180 1.11 6.26 -15.26
CA ILE A 180 0.36 5.34 -14.40
C ILE A 180 1.15 5.07 -13.10
N ALA A 181 2.45 4.81 -13.20
CA ALA A 181 3.28 4.53 -12.03
C ALA A 181 3.34 5.71 -11.05
N ASP A 182 3.51 6.92 -11.57
CA ASP A 182 3.58 8.13 -10.75
C ASP A 182 2.21 8.46 -10.13
N ALA A 183 1.10 8.23 -10.85
CA ALA A 183 -0.25 8.37 -10.32
C ALA A 183 -0.56 7.34 -9.21
N VAL A 184 -0.17 6.08 -9.38
CA VAL A 184 -0.32 5.04 -8.33
C VAL A 184 0.46 5.42 -7.08
N VAL A 185 1.73 5.82 -7.23
CA VAL A 185 2.57 6.23 -6.08
C VAL A 185 1.99 7.46 -5.38
N GLY A 186 1.51 8.46 -6.13
CA GLY A 186 0.85 9.64 -5.57
C GLY A 186 -0.45 9.31 -4.83
N ALA A 187 -1.26 8.40 -5.37
CA ALA A 187 -2.51 7.95 -4.75
C ALA A 187 -2.29 7.18 -3.44
N LEU A 188 -1.14 6.50 -3.28
CA LEU A 188 -0.77 5.82 -2.03
C LEU A 188 -0.25 6.78 -0.96
N GLN A 189 0.41 7.88 -1.35
CA GLN A 189 0.98 8.86 -0.42
C GLN A 189 -0.07 9.82 0.15
N THR A 190 -1.20 9.98 -0.53
CA THR A 190 -2.30 10.86 -0.11
C THR A 190 -3.23 10.23 0.92
N ASP A 191 -3.06 8.93 1.23
CA ASP A 191 -3.78 8.18 2.27
C ASP A 191 -3.01 8.09 3.61
N GLY A 192 -1.84 8.72 3.71
CA GLY A 192 -0.93 8.67 4.87
C GLY A 192 -1.11 9.80 5.88
#